data_AF-A0A1F8R1X6-F1
#
_entry.id   AF-A0A1F8R1X6-F1
#
_cell.length_a   1.000
_cell.length_b   1.000
_cell.length_c   1.000
_cell.angle_alpha   90.00
_cell.angle_beta   90.00
_cell.angle_gamma   90.00
#
_symmetry.space_group_name_H-M   'P 1'
#
loop_
_entity.id
_entity.type
_entity.pdbx_description
1 polymer ?
#
loop_
_entity_poly.entity_id
_entity_poly.type
_entity_poly.pdbx_seq_one_letter_code
_entity_poly.pdbx_strand_id
1 'polypeptide(L)'
;MIPQPRHRPQRRFPEAKRIIMECELGSCVHCGERLRPRKPWHMRKTVQTLKGPVFVAGKSRSCVNPGCPHSGRHYYASRALLISLPHSTYGLDVLAFIGWQHEHEHRQLVEIQRALNQRGVVVNERNVGKLYRQFLALLGGLNEHKRQCLAATVEQYGGLVWAIDALQPEGHGTLLYVLYEALSGTPVGAIQLDHPTADELVEWLRPYQALPFPVLATLSDGEEAVMAALRTCWPGARPQRCQSHFLGNLAEPVLKVDTRLREQMREELGGLPAVPEQTEPTVGSANAEPPGVAPPFCRLHAMPS
;
A
#
# COMPACT_ATOMS: atom_id res chain seq x y z
N MET A 1 35.02 -15.33 12.80
CA MET A 1 33.90 -14.51 12.26
C MET A 1 34.50 -13.34 11.50
N ILE A 2 34.23 -13.21 10.21
CA ILE A 2 34.68 -12.06 9.42
C ILE A 2 33.92 -10.82 9.91
N PRO A 3 34.59 -9.68 10.21
CA PRO A 3 33.91 -8.47 10.65
C PRO A 3 32.94 -8.01 9.55
N GLN A 4 31.64 -7.99 9.84
CA GLN A 4 30.68 -7.44 8.88
C GLN A 4 30.89 -5.92 8.75
N PRO A 5 30.81 -5.36 7.54
CA PRO A 5 31.03 -3.94 7.31
C PRO A 5 30.09 -3.07 8.14
N ARG A 6 30.61 -1.96 8.68
CA ARG A 6 29.86 -0.95 9.45
C ARG A 6 28.78 -0.23 8.63
N HIS A 7 28.85 -0.34 7.30
CA HIS A 7 27.90 0.23 6.36
C HIS A 7 26.70 -0.70 6.14
N ARG A 8 25.61 -0.14 5.61
CA ARG A 8 24.45 -0.93 5.21
C ARG A 8 24.90 -1.97 4.18
N PRO A 9 24.61 -3.27 4.37
CA PRO A 9 24.94 -4.31 3.39
C PRO A 9 24.35 -3.97 2.02
N GLN A 10 25.14 -4.13 0.96
CA GLN A 10 24.67 -3.99 -0.41
C GLN A 10 23.73 -5.15 -0.74
N ARG A 11 22.56 -4.85 -1.32
CA ARG A 11 21.50 -5.83 -1.54
C ARG A 11 20.86 -5.62 -2.90
N ARG A 12 20.63 -6.72 -3.60
CA ARG A 12 19.81 -6.79 -4.81
C ARG A 12 18.84 -7.96 -4.66
N PHE A 13 17.58 -7.71 -4.96
CA PHE A 13 16.53 -8.71 -4.94
C PHE A 13 15.85 -8.71 -6.33
N PRO A 14 16.48 -9.30 -7.34
CA PRO A 14 15.95 -9.31 -8.71
C PRO A 14 14.60 -10.03 -8.81
N GLU A 15 14.45 -11.11 -8.03
CA GLU A 15 13.22 -11.92 -7.96
C GLU A 15 12.17 -11.36 -6.99
N ALA A 16 12.33 -10.14 -6.50
CA ALA A 16 11.38 -9.55 -5.55
C ALA A 16 10.00 -9.41 -6.19
N LYS A 17 8.97 -9.99 -5.53
CA LYS A 17 7.58 -9.86 -5.95
C LYS A 17 7.22 -8.39 -6.14
N ARG A 18 6.64 -8.05 -7.29
CA ARG A 18 6.29 -6.67 -7.64
C ARG A 18 4.88 -6.33 -7.13
N ILE A 19 4.80 -5.29 -6.30
CA ILE A 19 3.57 -4.70 -5.80
C ILE A 19 3.46 -3.30 -6.38
N ILE A 20 2.63 -3.18 -7.41
CA ILE A 20 2.35 -1.92 -8.11
C ILE A 20 1.01 -1.39 -7.62
N MET A 21 1.04 -0.23 -6.97
CA MET A 21 -0.16 0.38 -6.43
C MET A 21 -0.65 1.52 -7.33
N GLU A 22 -1.91 1.43 -7.72
CA GLU A 22 -2.65 2.51 -8.35
C GLU A 22 -3.21 3.45 -7.28
N CYS A 23 -3.41 4.72 -7.65
CA CYS A 23 -4.14 5.65 -6.78
C CYS A 23 -5.58 5.15 -6.60
N GLU A 24 -6.03 5.11 -5.36
CA GLU A 24 -7.35 4.60 -4.95
C GLU A 24 -8.49 5.50 -5.45
N LEU A 25 -8.21 6.79 -5.64
CA LEU A 25 -9.19 7.77 -6.09
C LEU A 25 -9.41 7.69 -7.60
N GLY A 26 -10.65 7.39 -8.01
CA GLY A 26 -11.11 7.43 -9.41
C GLY A 26 -11.47 8.85 -9.88
N SER A 27 -11.94 9.68 -8.95
CA SER A 27 -12.46 11.03 -9.21
C SER A 27 -11.85 12.04 -8.24
N CYS A 28 -11.78 13.29 -8.68
CA CYS A 28 -11.32 14.40 -7.86
C CYS A 28 -12.31 14.63 -6.72
N VAL A 29 -11.80 14.68 -5.49
CA VAL A 29 -12.63 14.91 -4.30
C VAL A 29 -13.25 16.31 -4.26
N HIS A 30 -12.77 17.25 -5.09
CA HIS A 30 -13.28 18.63 -5.12
C HIS A 30 -14.32 18.87 -6.22
N CYS A 31 -14.05 18.40 -7.44
CA CYS A 31 -14.94 18.66 -8.59
C CYS A 31 -15.67 17.42 -9.11
N GLY A 32 -15.42 16.23 -8.56
CA GLY A 32 -16.02 14.98 -9.03
C GLY A 32 -15.49 14.45 -10.37
N GLU A 33 -14.71 15.26 -11.11
CA GLU A 33 -14.17 14.88 -12.43
C GLU A 33 -13.22 13.69 -12.34
N ARG A 34 -13.19 12.85 -13.38
CA ARG A 34 -12.33 11.66 -13.41
C ARG A 34 -10.86 12.05 -13.39
N LEU A 35 -10.09 11.45 -12.47
CA LEU A 35 -8.65 11.69 -12.37
C LEU A 35 -7.90 10.98 -13.50
N ARG A 36 -6.91 11.65 -14.09
CA ARG A 36 -6.06 11.08 -15.15
C ARG A 36 -4.83 10.39 -14.55
N PRO A 37 -4.54 9.13 -14.94
CA PRO A 37 -3.30 8.46 -14.56
C PRO A 37 -2.07 9.21 -15.07
N ARG A 38 -1.04 9.31 -14.23
CA ARG A 38 0.27 9.83 -14.61
C ARG A 38 1.22 8.69 -14.94
N LYS A 39 2.15 8.95 -15.88
CA LYS A 39 3.18 7.99 -16.28
C LYS A 39 4.27 7.74 -15.21
N PRO A 40 4.79 8.77 -14.51
CA PRO A 40 5.86 8.55 -13.53
C PRO A 40 5.39 7.85 -12.27
N TRP A 41 6.26 7.02 -11.71
CA TRP A 41 6.12 6.50 -10.34
C TRP A 41 6.38 7.63 -9.35
N HIS A 42 5.46 7.85 -8.42
CA HIS A 42 5.71 8.82 -7.34
C HIS A 42 6.67 8.25 -6.30
N MET A 43 6.68 6.92 -6.13
CA MET A 43 7.69 6.21 -5.36
C MET A 43 8.02 4.86 -6.00
N ARG A 44 9.26 4.41 -5.81
CA ARG A 44 9.68 3.03 -6.10
C ARG A 44 10.83 2.62 -5.20
N LYS A 45 10.75 1.43 -4.60
CA LYS A 45 11.80 0.90 -3.73
C LYS A 45 11.63 -0.60 -3.54
N THR A 46 12.73 -1.30 -3.32
CA THR A 46 12.69 -2.68 -2.84
C THR A 46 12.68 -2.66 -1.32
N VAL A 47 11.77 -3.42 -0.72
CA VAL A 47 11.52 -3.47 0.72
C VAL A 47 11.72 -4.91 1.19
N GLN A 48 12.46 -5.12 2.27
CA GLN A 48 12.50 -6.44 2.92
C GLN A 48 11.39 -6.53 3.96
N THR A 49 10.54 -7.53 3.82
CA THR A 49 9.54 -7.91 4.82
C THR A 49 9.97 -9.23 5.47
N LEU A 50 9.28 -9.67 6.51
CA LEU A 50 9.49 -10.99 7.13
C LEU A 50 9.16 -12.14 6.17
N LYS A 51 8.23 -11.91 5.24
CA LYS A 51 7.82 -12.85 4.17
C LYS A 51 8.73 -12.82 2.94
N GLY A 52 9.79 -12.02 2.97
CA GLY A 52 10.75 -11.86 1.88
C GLY A 52 10.71 -10.49 1.18
N PRO A 53 11.65 -10.24 0.25
CA PRO A 53 11.77 -8.95 -0.41
C PRO A 53 10.64 -8.70 -1.42
N VAL A 54 10.09 -7.49 -1.41
CA VAL A 54 9.07 -7.02 -2.37
C VAL A 54 9.52 -5.73 -3.05
N PHE A 55 9.24 -5.58 -4.33
CA PHE A 55 9.40 -4.32 -5.05
C PHE A 55 8.11 -3.53 -4.98
N VAL A 56 8.10 -2.40 -4.27
CA VAL A 56 6.93 -1.53 -4.12
C VAL A 56 7.09 -0.35 -5.05
N ALA A 57 6.05 -0.06 -5.83
CA ALA A 57 5.99 1.17 -6.60
C ALA A 57 4.57 1.75 -6.61
N GLY A 58 4.47 3.05 -6.43
CA GLY A 58 3.20 3.78 -6.39
C GLY A 58 3.05 4.67 -7.60
N LYS A 59 1.91 4.57 -8.28
CA LYS A 59 1.48 5.52 -9.32
C LYS A 59 0.75 6.70 -8.70
N SER A 60 0.52 7.72 -9.50
CA SER A 60 -0.28 8.88 -9.13
C SER A 60 -1.29 9.21 -10.21
N ARG A 61 -2.33 9.92 -9.83
CA ARG A 61 -3.30 10.52 -10.74
C ARG A 61 -3.34 12.03 -10.53
N SER A 62 -3.87 12.78 -11.49
CA SER A 62 -4.06 14.22 -11.36
C SER A 62 -5.42 14.67 -11.86
N CYS A 63 -5.95 15.73 -11.23
CA CYS A 63 -7.13 16.41 -11.76
C CYS A 63 -6.72 17.20 -13.01
N VAL A 64 -7.50 17.08 -14.09
CA VAL A 64 -7.25 17.80 -15.35
C VAL A 64 -8.33 18.82 -15.68
N ASN A 65 -9.32 18.99 -14.80
CA ASN A 65 -10.39 19.96 -14.97
C ASN A 65 -9.85 21.38 -14.69
N PRO A 66 -9.79 22.27 -15.71
CA PRO A 66 -9.28 23.63 -15.52
C PRO A 66 -10.14 24.47 -14.56
N GLY A 67 -11.43 24.19 -14.45
CA GLY A 67 -12.35 24.88 -13.54
C GLY A 67 -12.29 24.38 -12.09
N CYS A 68 -11.48 23.35 -11.81
CA CYS A 68 -11.30 22.85 -10.45
C CYS A 68 -10.22 23.68 -9.73
N PRO A 69 -10.45 24.13 -8.49
CA PRO A 69 -9.42 24.77 -7.66
C PRO A 69 -8.18 23.87 -7.44
N HIS A 70 -8.30 22.58 -7.70
CA HIS A 70 -7.25 21.56 -7.58
C HIS A 70 -6.78 21.01 -8.94
N SER A 71 -6.98 21.76 -10.03
CA SER A 71 -6.43 21.40 -11.33
C SER A 71 -4.92 21.17 -11.26
N GLY A 72 -4.42 20.12 -11.90
CA GLY A 72 -3.02 19.71 -11.89
C GLY A 72 -2.54 19.02 -10.60
N ARG A 73 -3.32 19.01 -9.51
CA ARG A 73 -2.91 18.45 -8.23
C ARG A 73 -2.80 16.93 -8.28
N HIS A 74 -1.79 16.37 -7.60
CA HIS A 74 -1.49 14.95 -7.59
C HIS A 74 -2.19 14.22 -6.44
N TYR A 75 -2.73 13.05 -6.75
CA TYR A 75 -3.25 12.07 -5.82
C TYR A 75 -2.35 10.84 -5.91
N TYR A 76 -1.82 10.41 -4.77
CA TYR A 76 -0.83 9.34 -4.68
C TYR A 76 -1.50 8.03 -4.26
N ALA A 77 -0.91 6.90 -4.64
CA ALA A 77 -1.26 5.61 -4.07
C ALA A 77 -0.73 5.54 -2.62
N SER A 78 -1.52 6.03 -1.67
CA SER A 78 -1.09 6.16 -0.26
C SER A 78 -0.86 4.81 0.40
N ARG A 79 -1.47 3.75 -0.14
CA ARG A 79 -1.30 2.37 0.36
C ARG A 79 0.12 1.84 0.26
N ALA A 80 1.00 2.47 -0.51
CA ALA A 80 2.41 2.06 -0.57
C ALA A 80 3.13 2.24 0.78
N LEU A 81 2.60 3.14 1.62
CA LEU A 81 3.10 3.42 2.95
C LEU A 81 2.72 2.35 3.97
N LEU A 82 1.66 1.58 3.70
CA LEU A 82 1.28 0.42 4.51
C LEU A 82 2.34 -0.69 4.47
N ILE A 83 3.17 -0.70 3.43
CA ILE A 83 4.26 -1.67 3.34
C ILE A 83 5.48 -1.19 4.10
N SER A 84 5.84 0.10 3.99
CA SER A 84 7.06 0.64 4.61
C SER A 84 7.08 2.16 4.68
N LEU A 85 7.66 2.70 5.75
CA LEU A 85 7.85 4.13 5.95
C LEU A 85 8.56 4.84 4.77
N PRO A 86 8.29 6.14 4.56
CA PRO A 86 9.08 6.98 3.64
C PRO A 86 10.58 6.81 3.87
N HIS A 87 11.35 6.67 2.78
CA HIS A 87 12.81 6.49 2.81
C HIS A 87 13.33 5.24 3.57
N SER A 88 12.46 4.37 4.06
CA SER A 88 12.83 3.03 4.58
C SER A 88 12.72 1.97 3.49
N THR A 89 13.63 1.00 3.52
CA THR A 89 13.61 -0.21 2.66
C THR A 89 13.38 -1.48 3.49
N TYR A 90 12.82 -1.32 4.68
CA TYR A 90 12.34 -2.40 5.55
C TYR A 90 10.85 -2.22 5.76
N GLY A 91 10.14 -3.33 5.79
CA GLY A 91 8.70 -3.37 5.94
C GLY A 91 8.28 -2.93 7.34
N LEU A 92 7.05 -2.45 7.47
CA LEU A 92 6.49 -2.13 8.78
C LEU A 92 6.40 -3.37 9.69
N ASP A 93 6.26 -4.57 9.11
CA ASP A 93 6.34 -5.85 9.81
C ASP A 93 7.72 -6.11 10.45
N VAL A 94 8.81 -5.72 9.76
CA VAL A 94 10.16 -5.76 10.33
C VAL A 94 10.30 -4.75 11.47
N LEU A 95 9.73 -3.55 11.33
CA LEU A 95 9.72 -2.56 12.42
C LEU A 95 8.94 -3.08 13.63
N ALA A 96 7.75 -3.64 13.41
CA ALA A 96 6.91 -4.24 14.45
C ALA A 96 7.63 -5.39 15.17
N PHE A 97 8.31 -6.27 14.43
CA PHE A 97 9.12 -7.34 15.01
C PHE A 97 10.24 -6.81 15.90
N ILE A 98 10.98 -5.79 15.44
CA ILE A 98 12.04 -5.17 16.24
C ILE A 98 11.47 -4.56 17.53
N GLY A 99 10.35 -3.85 17.43
CA GLY A 99 9.66 -3.27 18.57
C GLY A 99 9.26 -4.32 19.60
N TRP A 100 8.55 -5.37 19.17
CA TRP A 100 8.13 -6.48 20.05
C TRP A 100 9.31 -7.13 20.79
N GLN A 101 10.32 -7.52 20.01
CA GLN A 101 11.45 -8.29 20.56
C GLN A 101 12.26 -7.47 21.56
N HIS A 102 12.28 -6.14 21.41
CA HIS A 102 13.00 -5.27 22.33
C HIS A 102 12.15 -4.85 23.54
N GLU A 103 10.91 -4.41 23.32
CA GLU A 103 10.07 -3.84 24.38
C GLU A 103 9.42 -4.91 25.26
N HIS A 104 9.07 -6.06 24.68
CA HIS A 104 8.33 -7.10 25.38
C HIS A 104 9.21 -8.31 25.74
N GLU A 105 9.99 -8.80 24.77
CA GLU A 105 10.89 -9.96 24.99
C GLU A 105 12.24 -9.54 25.62
N HIS A 106 12.46 -8.24 25.84
CA HIS A 106 13.68 -7.67 26.42
C HIS A 106 14.99 -8.12 25.75
N ARG A 107 14.95 -8.42 24.45
CA ARG A 107 16.11 -8.91 23.69
C ARG A 107 17.03 -7.77 23.29
N GLN A 108 18.33 -8.07 23.27
CA GLN A 108 19.34 -7.12 22.83
C GLN A 108 19.30 -6.94 21.31
N LEU A 109 19.67 -5.75 20.82
CA LEU A 109 19.66 -5.43 19.38
C LEU A 109 20.47 -6.42 18.53
N VAL A 110 21.56 -6.96 19.07
CA VAL A 110 22.38 -8.00 18.40
C VAL A 110 21.63 -9.32 18.25
N GLU A 111 20.80 -9.69 19.21
CA GLU A 111 19.99 -10.91 19.18
C GLU A 111 18.84 -10.77 18.18
N ILE A 112 18.20 -9.60 18.17
CA ILE A 112 17.18 -9.23 17.20
C ILE A 112 17.76 -9.26 15.78
N GLN A 113 18.97 -8.71 15.59
CA GLN A 113 19.69 -8.77 14.31
C GLN A 113 19.93 -10.22 13.85
N ARG A 114 20.36 -11.13 14.73
CA ARG A 114 20.53 -12.54 14.40
C ARG A 114 19.20 -13.18 13.99
N ALA A 115 18.13 -12.92 14.75
CA ALA A 115 16.81 -13.44 14.48
C ALA A 115 16.23 -12.97 13.14
N LEU A 116 16.47 -11.71 12.76
CA LEU A 116 16.07 -11.16 11.46
C LEU A 116 16.89 -11.78 10.32
N ASN A 117 18.20 -11.91 10.48
CA ASN A 117 19.05 -12.54 9.47
C ASN A 117 18.68 -14.01 9.23
N GLN A 118 18.32 -14.76 10.28
CA GLN A 118 17.82 -16.14 10.17
C GLN A 118 16.53 -16.22 9.35
N ARG A 119 15.72 -15.15 9.35
CA ARG A 119 14.49 -15.02 8.54
C ARG A 119 14.75 -14.43 7.15
N GLY A 120 16.01 -14.34 6.72
CA GLY A 120 16.38 -13.79 5.40
C GLY A 120 16.31 -12.26 5.31
N VAL A 121 15.97 -11.55 6.39
CA VAL A 121 16.07 -10.09 6.43
C VAL A 121 17.53 -9.72 6.68
N VAL A 122 18.23 -9.32 5.62
CA VAL A 122 19.61 -8.86 5.74
C VAL A 122 19.61 -7.61 6.64
N VAL A 123 20.32 -7.56 7.75
CA VAL A 123 20.41 -6.36 8.60
C VAL A 123 21.66 -6.44 9.48
N ASN A 124 22.19 -5.27 9.87
CA ASN A 124 23.24 -5.17 10.87
C ASN A 124 22.68 -4.48 12.13
N GLU A 125 23.33 -4.68 13.27
CA GLU A 125 22.85 -4.19 14.56
C GLU A 125 22.59 -2.67 14.58
N ARG A 126 23.49 -1.88 13.96
CA ARG A 126 23.30 -0.42 13.81
C ARG A 126 21.99 -0.08 13.10
N ASN A 127 21.63 -0.82 12.05
CA ASN A 127 20.36 -0.62 11.36
C ASN A 127 19.18 -1.10 12.21
N VAL A 128 19.31 -2.17 12.99
CA VAL A 128 18.27 -2.56 13.97
C VAL A 128 18.01 -1.42 14.95
N GLY A 129 19.05 -0.81 15.53
CA GLY A 129 18.89 0.35 16.41
C GLY A 129 18.28 1.57 15.72
N LYS A 130 18.59 1.80 14.43
CA LYS A 130 17.92 2.86 13.64
C LYS A 130 16.43 2.57 13.45
N LEU A 131 16.07 1.34 13.09
CA LEU A 131 14.70 0.91 12.87
C LEU A 131 13.89 0.95 14.17
N TYR A 132 14.49 0.54 15.28
CA TYR A 132 13.90 0.65 16.61
C TYR A 132 13.60 2.11 16.99
N ARG A 133 14.52 3.05 16.73
CA ARG A 133 14.21 4.49 16.91
C ARG A 133 13.08 4.98 16.02
N GLN A 134 12.96 4.46 14.79
CA GLN A 134 11.82 4.77 13.92
C GLN A 134 10.51 4.20 14.47
N PHE A 135 10.54 3.00 15.03
CA PHE A 135 9.43 2.39 15.75
C PHE A 135 9.02 3.25 16.96
N LEU A 136 9.96 3.66 17.81
CA LEU A 136 9.66 4.57 18.93
C LEU A 136 9.10 5.93 18.46
N ALA A 137 9.59 6.47 17.35
CA ALA A 137 9.05 7.71 16.78
C ALA A 137 7.63 7.55 16.20
N LEU A 138 7.24 6.33 15.81
CA LEU A 138 5.85 6.01 15.46
C LEU A 138 4.97 5.91 16.72
N LEU A 139 5.45 5.22 17.76
CA LEU A 139 4.74 5.11 19.04
C LEU A 139 4.59 6.46 19.74
N GLY A 140 5.57 7.36 19.60
CA GLY A 140 5.56 8.70 20.19
C GLY A 140 4.45 9.62 19.69
N GLY A 141 3.56 9.14 18.82
CA GLY A 141 2.33 9.82 18.44
C GLY A 141 2.56 11.16 17.75
N LEU A 142 1.65 12.11 18.01
CA LEU A 142 1.58 13.38 17.32
C LEU A 142 2.67 14.36 17.79
N ASN A 143 3.57 14.76 16.87
CA ASN A 143 4.55 15.83 17.09
C ASN A 143 4.22 17.06 16.23
N GLU A 144 4.96 18.15 16.43
CA GLU A 144 4.73 19.42 15.73
C GLU A 144 4.80 19.27 14.20
N HIS A 145 5.78 18.54 13.69
CA HIS A 145 5.90 18.29 12.25
C HIS A 145 4.69 17.54 11.69
N LYS A 146 4.22 16.50 12.39
CA LYS A 146 3.00 15.77 12.00
C LYS A 146 1.78 16.68 12.05
N ARG A 147 1.63 17.54 13.06
CA ARG A 147 0.53 18.54 13.12
C ARG A 147 0.55 19.47 11.91
N GLN A 148 1.71 19.96 11.51
CA GLN A 148 1.86 20.82 10.34
C GLN A 148 1.47 20.09 9.05
N CYS A 149 1.88 18.82 8.89
CA CYS A 149 1.45 17.99 7.76
C CYS A 149 -0.08 17.80 7.72
N LEU A 150 -0.71 17.57 8.88
CA LEU A 150 -2.17 17.45 8.98
C LEU A 150 -2.87 18.77 8.68
N ALA A 151 -2.38 19.89 9.22
CA ALA A 151 -2.95 21.21 8.94
C ALA A 151 -2.88 21.55 7.44
N ALA A 152 -1.73 21.31 6.80
CA ALA A 152 -1.57 21.48 5.35
C ALA A 152 -2.53 20.58 4.54
N THR A 153 -2.81 19.37 5.05
CA THR A 153 -3.78 18.45 4.45
C THR A 153 -5.19 19.01 4.56
N VAL A 154 -5.59 19.54 5.72
CA VAL A 154 -6.91 20.16 5.92
C VAL A 154 -7.09 21.40 5.04
N GLU A 155 -6.09 22.30 5.01
CA GLU A 155 -6.11 23.47 4.14
C GLU A 155 -6.27 23.08 2.67
N GLN A 156 -5.61 21.98 2.28
CA GLN A 156 -5.67 21.47 0.93
C GLN A 156 -6.98 20.73 0.60
N TYR A 157 -7.51 19.90 1.48
CA TYR A 157 -8.58 18.95 1.13
C TYR A 157 -9.91 19.22 1.86
N GLY A 158 -9.96 20.22 2.74
CA GLY A 158 -11.12 20.54 3.57
C GLY A 158 -11.29 19.62 4.79
N GLY A 159 -10.40 18.65 4.98
CA GLY A 159 -10.43 17.73 6.12
C GLY A 159 -9.47 16.55 5.96
N LEU A 160 -9.49 15.66 6.96
CA LEU A 160 -8.63 14.49 7.06
C LEU A 160 -9.39 13.20 6.71
N VAL A 161 -8.66 12.21 6.19
CA VAL A 161 -9.15 10.83 6.09
C VAL A 161 -8.28 9.96 7.00
N TRP A 162 -8.84 9.54 8.14
CA TRP A 162 -8.12 8.68 9.08
C TRP A 162 -8.13 7.23 8.61
N ALA A 163 -6.99 6.59 8.70
CA ALA A 163 -6.87 5.18 8.34
C ALA A 163 -6.09 4.40 9.40
N ILE A 164 -6.58 3.21 9.74
CA ILE A 164 -5.92 2.29 10.67
C ILE A 164 -5.58 1.01 9.91
N ASP A 165 -4.36 0.53 10.11
CA ASP A 165 -3.91 -0.77 9.63
C ASP A 165 -3.30 -1.56 10.79
N ALA A 166 -3.63 -2.85 10.88
CA ALA A 166 -3.11 -3.76 11.90
C ALA A 166 -2.04 -4.66 11.28
N LEU A 167 -0.82 -4.59 11.81
CA LEU A 167 0.32 -5.33 11.29
C LEU A 167 0.73 -6.40 12.29
N GLN A 168 0.59 -7.66 11.88
CA GLN A 168 1.06 -8.79 12.66
C GLN A 168 2.52 -9.11 12.33
N PRO A 169 3.47 -8.93 13.27
CA PRO A 169 4.76 -9.59 13.16
C PRO A 169 4.54 -11.12 13.22
N GLU A 170 5.20 -11.89 12.36
CA GLU A 170 4.97 -13.34 12.30
C GLU A 170 5.16 -14.03 13.65
N GLY A 171 4.21 -14.90 14.02
CA GLY A 171 4.36 -15.89 15.09
C GLY A 171 3.87 -15.48 16.49
N HIS A 172 3.30 -14.29 16.67
CA HIS A 172 2.86 -13.80 17.99
C HIS A 172 1.49 -13.09 17.93
N GLY A 173 0.74 -13.13 19.03
CA GLY A 173 -0.65 -12.64 19.13
C GLY A 173 -0.82 -11.12 19.08
N THR A 174 0.25 -10.35 19.27
CA THR A 174 0.19 -8.89 19.37
C THR A 174 0.32 -8.20 18.02
N LEU A 175 -0.57 -7.25 17.75
CA LEU A 175 -0.65 -6.47 16.53
C LEU A 175 -0.09 -5.06 16.73
N LEU A 176 0.65 -4.56 15.74
CA LEU A 176 1.00 -3.14 15.65
C LEU A 176 -0.10 -2.42 14.86
N TYR A 177 -0.94 -1.67 15.57
CA TYR A 177 -1.92 -0.78 14.96
C TYR A 177 -1.26 0.54 14.59
N VAL A 178 -1.39 0.97 13.34
CA VAL A 178 -0.83 2.22 12.83
C VAL A 178 -1.95 3.13 12.36
N LEU A 179 -2.06 4.31 12.96
CA LEU A 179 -2.93 5.40 12.50
C LEU A 179 -2.16 6.29 11.52
N TYR A 180 -2.73 6.53 10.36
CA TYR A 180 -2.18 7.44 9.36
C TYR A 180 -3.28 8.28 8.69
N GLU A 181 -2.87 9.41 8.12
CA GLU A 181 -3.74 10.24 7.29
C GLU A 181 -3.59 9.81 5.82
N ALA A 182 -4.69 9.43 5.18
CA ALA A 182 -4.67 8.71 3.91
C ALA A 182 -4.38 9.59 2.69
N LEU A 183 -4.67 10.90 2.71
CA LEU A 183 -4.49 11.78 1.55
C LEU A 183 -3.04 12.24 1.37
N SER A 184 -2.37 12.54 2.48
CA SER A 184 -0.95 12.90 2.58
C SER A 184 -0.05 11.68 2.73
N GLY A 185 -0.61 10.58 3.26
CA GLY A 185 0.17 9.40 3.60
C GLY A 185 1.05 9.61 4.85
N THR A 186 0.61 10.46 5.78
CA THR A 186 1.39 10.78 6.99
C THR A 186 1.08 9.77 8.10
N PRO A 187 2.03 8.94 8.56
CA PRO A 187 1.85 8.14 9.76
C PRO A 187 1.80 9.05 10.99
N VAL A 188 0.72 8.96 11.76
CA VAL A 188 0.46 9.88 12.87
C VAL A 188 0.80 9.23 14.20
N GLY A 189 0.37 8.00 14.42
CA GLY A 189 0.67 7.27 15.64
C GLY A 189 0.63 5.77 15.43
N ALA A 190 1.15 5.03 16.40
CA ALA A 190 1.01 3.60 16.45
C ALA A 190 0.82 3.14 17.91
N ILE A 191 0.19 1.99 18.09
CA ILE A 191 0.13 1.29 19.36
C ILE A 191 0.28 -0.20 19.12
N GLN A 192 0.94 -0.88 20.05
CA GLN A 192 1.10 -2.33 20.00
C GLN A 192 0.20 -2.95 21.07
N LEU A 193 -0.78 -3.76 20.64
CA LEU A 193 -1.82 -4.33 21.51
C LEU A 193 -2.07 -5.79 21.15
N ASP A 194 -2.42 -6.59 22.16
CA ASP A 194 -2.79 -8.00 22.00
C ASP A 194 -4.31 -8.10 21.95
N HIS A 195 -4.87 -8.35 20.77
CA HIS A 195 -6.31 -8.48 20.51
C HIS A 195 -7.18 -7.42 21.25
N PRO A 196 -6.92 -6.12 21.06
CA PRO A 196 -7.59 -5.07 21.80
C PRO A 196 -9.09 -5.03 21.53
N THR A 197 -9.82 -4.63 22.56
CA THR A 197 -11.23 -4.26 22.48
C THR A 197 -11.41 -2.94 21.74
N ALA A 198 -12.63 -2.68 21.28
CA ALA A 198 -12.98 -1.39 20.68
C ALA A 198 -12.73 -0.22 21.65
N ASP A 199 -13.00 -0.40 22.95
CA ASP A 199 -12.83 0.64 23.96
C ASP A 199 -11.36 1.01 24.17
N GLU A 200 -10.46 0.01 24.20
CA GLU A 200 -9.00 0.26 24.28
C GLU A 200 -8.49 1.03 23.06
N LEU A 201 -9.01 0.72 21.87
CA LEU A 201 -8.69 1.48 20.66
C LEU A 201 -9.26 2.91 20.72
N VAL A 202 -10.47 3.12 21.26
CA VAL A 202 -11.05 4.46 21.45
C VAL A 202 -10.20 5.30 22.41
N GLU A 203 -9.75 4.71 23.51
CA GLU A 203 -8.84 5.36 24.47
C GLU A 203 -7.55 5.81 23.79
N TRP A 204 -6.92 4.93 23.00
CA TRP A 204 -5.73 5.26 22.22
C TRP A 204 -6.01 6.38 21.19
N LEU A 205 -7.19 6.41 20.59
CA LEU A 205 -7.54 7.38 19.55
C LEU A 205 -7.93 8.77 20.09
N ARG A 206 -8.22 8.90 21.38
CA ARG A 206 -8.68 10.15 22.02
C ARG A 206 -7.81 11.37 21.70
N PRO A 207 -6.46 11.32 21.74
CA PRO A 207 -5.64 12.49 21.42
C PRO A 207 -5.81 13.00 19.98
N TYR A 208 -6.18 12.12 19.05
CA TYR A 208 -6.39 12.48 17.65
C TYR A 208 -7.81 12.99 17.39
N GLN A 209 -8.79 12.53 18.17
CA GLN A 209 -10.14 13.10 18.16
C GLN A 209 -10.16 14.56 18.63
N ALA A 210 -9.30 14.90 19.60
CA ALA A 210 -9.20 16.24 20.14
C ALA A 210 -8.57 17.27 19.18
N LEU A 211 -8.13 16.86 17.98
CA LEU A 211 -7.56 17.76 16.99
C LEU A 211 -8.66 18.63 16.35
N PRO A 212 -8.39 19.93 16.10
CA PRO A 212 -9.36 20.86 15.53
C PRO A 212 -9.48 20.71 14.01
N PHE A 213 -9.51 19.48 13.50
CA PHE A 213 -9.49 19.17 12.07
C PHE A 213 -10.76 18.43 11.66
N PRO A 214 -11.48 18.88 10.61
CA PRO A 214 -12.63 18.15 10.08
C PRO A 214 -12.22 16.75 9.63
N VAL A 215 -13.03 15.74 9.94
CA VAL A 215 -12.80 14.35 9.49
C VAL A 215 -13.83 13.98 8.43
N LEU A 216 -13.34 13.68 7.23
CA LEU A 216 -14.17 13.41 6.05
C LEU A 216 -14.63 11.95 6.00
N ALA A 217 -13.73 11.02 6.35
CA ALA A 217 -13.96 9.58 6.31
C ALA A 217 -12.96 8.84 7.20
N THR A 218 -13.28 7.58 7.50
CA THR A 218 -12.38 6.65 8.16
C THR A 218 -12.17 5.40 7.30
N LEU A 219 -10.98 4.79 7.36
CA LEU A 219 -10.59 3.64 6.56
C LEU A 219 -9.95 2.55 7.44
N SER A 220 -10.34 1.30 7.27
CA SER A 220 -9.62 0.17 7.87
C SER A 220 -9.65 -1.07 6.99
N ASP A 221 -8.88 -2.10 7.34
CA ASP A 221 -8.95 -3.44 6.72
C ASP A 221 -10.28 -4.16 6.98
N GLY A 222 -11.05 -3.72 7.97
CA GLY A 222 -12.39 -4.20 8.29
C GLY A 222 -12.47 -5.04 9.57
N GLU A 223 -11.40 -5.12 10.38
CA GLU A 223 -11.44 -5.72 11.72
C GLU A 223 -12.57 -5.11 12.57
N GLU A 224 -13.35 -5.96 13.25
CA GLU A 224 -14.57 -5.53 13.95
C GLU A 224 -14.28 -4.52 15.08
N ALA A 225 -13.25 -4.77 15.90
CA ALA A 225 -12.86 -3.87 16.98
C ALA A 225 -12.41 -2.50 16.44
N VAL A 226 -11.60 -2.48 15.38
CA VAL A 226 -11.15 -1.25 14.71
C VAL A 226 -12.33 -0.49 14.11
N MET A 227 -13.24 -1.19 13.41
CA MET A 227 -14.43 -0.58 12.81
C MET A 227 -15.36 0.03 13.88
N ALA A 228 -15.55 -0.66 15.00
CA ALA A 228 -16.32 -0.16 16.13
C ALA A 228 -15.66 1.09 16.73
N ALA A 229 -14.36 1.04 17.01
CA ALA A 229 -13.62 2.17 17.56
C ALA A 229 -13.68 3.40 16.65
N LEU A 230 -13.45 3.24 15.33
CA LEU A 230 -13.52 4.33 14.36
C LEU A 230 -14.90 5.00 14.31
N ARG A 231 -15.99 4.22 14.40
CA ARG A 231 -17.36 4.75 14.43
C ARG A 231 -17.65 5.50 15.71
N THR A 232 -17.14 5.02 16.85
CA THR A 232 -17.25 5.71 18.14
C THR A 232 -16.47 7.01 18.14
N CYS A 233 -15.24 7.01 17.61
CA CYS A 233 -14.36 8.19 17.59
C CYS A 233 -14.87 9.30 16.64
N TRP A 234 -15.44 8.92 15.49
CA TRP A 234 -15.86 9.87 14.46
C TRP A 234 -17.22 9.47 13.86
N PRO A 235 -18.34 9.61 14.59
CA PRO A 235 -19.66 9.16 14.15
C PRO A 235 -20.20 9.89 12.91
N GLY A 236 -19.76 11.13 12.67
CA GLY A 236 -20.12 11.90 11.47
C GLY A 236 -19.29 11.55 10.23
N ALA A 237 -18.18 10.82 10.39
CA ALA A 237 -17.32 10.43 9.28
C ALA A 237 -17.83 9.14 8.64
N ARG A 238 -17.71 9.00 7.32
CA ARG A 238 -18.13 7.78 6.61
C ARG A 238 -17.08 6.68 6.80
N PRO A 239 -17.40 5.55 7.47
CA PRO A 239 -16.46 4.43 7.55
C PRO A 239 -16.41 3.69 6.22
N GLN A 240 -15.20 3.35 5.78
CA GLN A 240 -14.93 2.63 4.54
C GLN A 240 -13.99 1.46 4.82
N ARG A 241 -14.18 0.36 4.10
CA ARG A 241 -13.21 -0.73 4.06
C ARG A 241 -12.14 -0.44 3.01
N CYS A 242 -10.90 -0.76 3.33
CA CYS A 242 -9.76 -0.67 2.44
C CYS A 242 -9.96 -1.61 1.25
N GLN A 243 -10.27 -1.04 0.08
CA GLN A 243 -10.71 -1.80 -1.09
C GLN A 243 -9.73 -2.88 -1.51
N SER A 244 -8.40 -2.70 -1.36
CA SER A 244 -7.48 -3.79 -1.72
C SER A 244 -7.03 -4.69 -0.58
N HIS A 245 -7.34 -4.41 0.69
CA HIS A 245 -7.40 -5.50 1.65
C HIS A 245 -8.61 -6.37 1.32
N PHE A 246 -9.77 -5.77 1.06
CA PHE A 246 -10.96 -6.51 0.65
C PHE A 246 -10.74 -7.34 -0.65
N LEU A 247 -10.32 -6.70 -1.74
CA LEU A 247 -10.06 -7.40 -3.00
C LEU A 247 -8.86 -8.36 -2.91
N GLY A 248 -7.85 -8.04 -2.10
CA GLY A 248 -6.72 -8.91 -1.84
C GLY A 248 -7.16 -10.21 -1.17
N ASN A 249 -7.97 -10.10 -0.11
CA ASN A 249 -8.52 -11.23 0.63
C ASN A 249 -9.44 -12.09 -0.27
N LEU A 250 -10.23 -11.47 -1.15
CA LEU A 250 -11.06 -12.19 -2.13
C LEU A 250 -10.21 -12.92 -3.19
N ALA A 251 -9.13 -12.29 -3.66
CA ALA A 251 -8.29 -12.84 -4.71
C ALA A 251 -7.31 -13.91 -4.21
N GLU A 252 -6.88 -13.87 -2.95
CA GLU A 252 -5.83 -14.73 -2.42
C GLU A 252 -6.08 -16.23 -2.65
N PRO A 253 -7.26 -16.81 -2.36
CA PRO A 253 -7.52 -18.22 -2.61
C PRO A 253 -7.44 -18.58 -4.09
N VAL A 254 -7.97 -17.71 -4.96
CA VAL A 254 -7.97 -17.91 -6.41
C VAL A 254 -6.55 -17.83 -6.97
N LEU A 255 -5.75 -16.86 -6.52
CA LEU A 255 -4.36 -16.69 -6.95
C LEU A 255 -3.47 -17.87 -6.56
N LYS A 256 -3.74 -18.52 -5.41
CA LYS A 256 -3.02 -19.75 -5.02
C LYS A 256 -3.28 -20.89 -6.01
N VAL A 257 -4.54 -21.06 -6.42
CA VAL A 257 -4.93 -22.06 -7.43
C VAL A 257 -4.33 -21.72 -8.80
N ASP A 258 -4.45 -20.46 -9.23
CA ASP A 258 -3.90 -19.98 -10.51
C ASP A 258 -2.37 -20.15 -10.58
N THR A 259 -1.67 -19.84 -9.49
CA THR A 259 -0.21 -20.03 -9.41
C THR A 259 0.16 -21.50 -9.58
N ARG A 260 -0.54 -22.41 -8.88
CA ARG A 260 -0.33 -23.85 -9.01
C ARG A 260 -0.62 -24.34 -10.42
N LEU A 261 -1.70 -23.88 -11.04
CA LEU A 261 -2.02 -24.21 -12.43
C LEU A 261 -0.91 -23.74 -13.37
N ARG A 262 -0.38 -22.53 -13.17
CA ARG A 262 0.70 -21.99 -13.99
C ARG A 262 2.00 -22.79 -13.84
N GLU A 263 2.30 -23.25 -12.63
CA GLU A 263 3.44 -24.15 -12.37
C GLU A 263 3.25 -25.49 -13.08
N GLN A 264 2.06 -26.09 -12.98
CA GLN A 264 1.71 -27.34 -13.68
C GLN A 264 1.82 -27.19 -15.20
N MET A 265 1.23 -26.14 -15.78
CA MET A 265 1.34 -25.86 -17.21
C MET A 265 2.79 -25.69 -17.66
N ARG A 266 3.63 -25.05 -16.83
CA ARG A 266 5.06 -24.91 -17.14
C ARG A 266 5.79 -26.26 -17.10
N GLU A 267 5.43 -27.14 -16.17
CA GLU A 267 6.00 -28.49 -16.07
C GLU A 267 5.56 -29.37 -17.25
N GLU A 268 4.26 -29.39 -17.56
CA GLU A 268 3.67 -30.25 -18.59
C GLU A 268 3.96 -29.76 -20.02
N LEU A 269 3.94 -28.43 -20.23
CA LEU A 269 4.02 -27.83 -21.57
C LEU A 269 5.36 -27.14 -21.85
N GLY A 270 6.21 -26.94 -20.83
CA GLY A 270 7.47 -26.20 -20.98
C GLY A 270 8.52 -26.89 -21.86
N GLY A 271 8.36 -28.19 -22.12
CA GLY A 271 9.19 -28.96 -23.04
C GLY A 271 8.66 -29.04 -24.48
N LEU A 272 7.50 -28.42 -24.77
CA LEU A 272 6.94 -28.45 -26.11
C LEU A 272 7.80 -27.62 -27.09
N PRO A 273 8.04 -28.12 -28.32
CA PRO A 273 8.75 -27.35 -29.32
C PRO A 273 7.99 -26.07 -29.66
N ALA A 274 8.72 -25.02 -30.01
CA ALA A 274 8.12 -23.77 -30.48
C ALA A 274 7.15 -24.06 -31.63
N VAL A 275 5.97 -23.45 -31.60
CA VAL A 275 5.01 -23.56 -32.70
C VAL A 275 5.73 -23.11 -33.97
N PRO A 276 5.86 -23.98 -34.99
CA PRO A 276 6.51 -23.57 -36.23
C PRO A 276 5.74 -22.39 -36.81
N GLU A 277 6.46 -21.34 -37.22
CA GLU A 277 5.88 -20.22 -37.96
C GLU A 277 5.26 -20.79 -39.24
N GLN A 278 3.95 -21.05 -39.20
CA GLN A 278 3.18 -21.14 -40.41
C GLN A 278 3.09 -19.73 -40.93
N THR A 279 3.93 -19.43 -41.92
CA THR A 279 3.73 -18.28 -42.78
C THR A 279 2.33 -18.42 -43.35
N GLU A 280 1.43 -17.52 -42.96
CA GLU A 280 0.15 -17.40 -43.65
C GLU A 280 0.46 -17.32 -45.14
N PRO A 281 -0.14 -18.17 -45.99
CA PRO A 281 0.07 -18.07 -47.42
C PRO A 281 -0.33 -16.65 -47.81
N THR A 282 0.65 -15.90 -48.31
CA THR A 282 0.44 -14.57 -48.83
C THR A 282 -0.59 -14.73 -49.93
N VAL A 283 -1.82 -14.31 -49.66
CA VAL A 283 -2.84 -14.21 -50.70
C VAL A 283 -2.28 -13.22 -51.70
N GLY A 284 -1.77 -13.77 -52.81
CA GLY A 284 -1.21 -13.01 -53.90
C GLY A 284 -2.21 -11.94 -54.32
N SER A 285 -1.70 -10.73 -54.43
CA SER A 285 -2.36 -9.61 -55.09
C SER A 285 -2.91 -10.08 -56.44
N ALA A 286 -4.20 -10.38 -56.47
CA ALA A 286 -5.00 -10.41 -57.68
C ALA A 286 -5.94 -9.21 -57.59
N ASN A 287 -5.58 -8.16 -58.30
CA ASN A 287 -6.44 -7.00 -58.56
C ASN A 287 -7.80 -7.47 -59.08
N ALA A 288 -8.84 -7.29 -58.27
CA ALA A 288 -10.22 -7.11 -58.70
C ALA A 288 -11.02 -6.46 -57.55
N GLU A 289 -11.25 -5.15 -57.62
CA GLU A 289 -12.45 -4.52 -57.03
C GLU A 289 -13.70 -5.07 -57.77
N PRO A 290 -14.94 -5.05 -57.21
CA PRO A 290 -15.53 -4.17 -56.17
C PRO A 290 -16.54 -4.94 -55.24
N PRO A 291 -17.60 -4.35 -54.63
CA PRO A 291 -17.84 -3.01 -54.08
C PRO A 291 -18.06 -3.01 -52.56
N GLY A 292 -18.06 -1.81 -51.97
CA GLY A 292 -18.14 -1.57 -50.53
C GLY A 292 -19.40 -2.09 -49.83
N VAL A 293 -19.18 -2.62 -48.62
CA VAL A 293 -20.21 -2.81 -47.60
C VAL A 293 -19.66 -2.23 -46.29
N ALA A 294 -20.30 -1.17 -45.80
CA ALA A 294 -19.96 -0.55 -44.51
C ALA A 294 -20.28 -1.51 -43.35
N PRO A 295 -19.46 -1.55 -42.28
CA PRO A 295 -19.75 -2.39 -41.12
C PRO A 295 -20.96 -1.83 -40.34
N PRO A 296 -21.92 -2.68 -39.96
CA PRO A 296 -23.08 -2.25 -39.18
C PRO A 296 -22.66 -2.03 -37.72
N PHE A 297 -23.32 -1.09 -37.05
CA PHE A 297 -23.21 -0.74 -35.62
C PHE A 297 -22.19 0.34 -35.22
N CYS A 298 -22.26 1.50 -35.89
CA CYS A 298 -22.36 2.77 -35.16
C CYS A 298 -23.79 3.31 -35.30
N ARG A 299 -24.66 3.06 -34.31
CA ARG A 299 -25.87 3.89 -34.11
C ARG A 299 -25.71 4.65 -32.80
N LEU A 300 -25.10 5.83 -32.92
CA LEU A 300 -25.42 6.96 -32.06
C LEU A 300 -26.88 7.32 -32.37
N HIS A 301 -27.79 7.05 -31.44
CA HIS A 301 -29.04 7.80 -31.40
C HIS A 301 -28.76 9.13 -30.71
N ALA A 302 -28.65 10.16 -31.54
CA ALA A 302 -28.97 11.52 -31.16
C ALA A 302 -30.33 11.90 -31.76
N MET A 303 -30.89 12.97 -31.18
CA MET A 303 -31.95 13.86 -31.67
C MET A 303 -33.38 13.59 -31.16
N PRO A 304 -34.28 14.59 -31.08
CA PRO A 304 -34.06 16.05 -31.01
C PRO A 304 -35.04 16.80 -30.05
N SER A 305 -34.77 18.12 -29.92
CA SER A 305 -35.67 19.23 -29.50
C SER A 305 -35.99 19.38 -28.01
#